data_AF-A0A1I1FMZ1-F1
#
_entry.id   AF-A0A1I1FMZ1-F1
#
_cell.length_a   1.000
_cell.length_b   1.000
_cell.length_c   1.000
_cell.angle_alpha   90.00
_cell.angle_beta   90.00
_cell.angle_gamma   90.00
#
_symmetry.space_group_name_H-M   'P 1'
#
loop_
_entity.id
_entity.type
_entity.pdbx_description
1 polymer ?
#
loop_
_entity_poly.entity_id
_entity_poly.type
_entity_poly.pdbx_seq_one_letter_code
_entity_poly.pdbx_strand_id
1 'polypeptide(L)'
;MSEQSFAELSARMLAENGYSLRAAARAVHYDVAYLSRVLRGKQRPSRKLAEALDRLVGAQGALLATVPGEEEQERLARSAARPSQVDAATVEALARVLAAYRRLDDTARPESLIPAVMAQMREVVAMLKEARGRHRAQLAAVASEFVQFAGWLQAQTRQDARAVALLNQALAIADEISNGLLAAQALNFRGYIARQQECPQGVARWFSAAAFTPGTHPAQRLADMLQAAAGMAAMGETANALRLVDQAELLSDAAATVPLPEAAYWLTPAFNRLNMGLCTLELGRPDEAVEHFEAGLAGLPAEQRGAAWTEEHKAALAQARRAL
;
A
#
# COMPACT_ATOMS: atom_id res chain seq x y z
N MET A 1 -6.11 -9.61 -19.35
CA MET A 1 -6.61 -8.22 -19.23
C MET A 1 -5.51 -7.19 -18.88
N SER A 2 -4.22 -7.56 -18.89
CA SER A 2 -3.09 -6.70 -18.48
C SER A 2 -2.89 -5.45 -19.34
N GLU A 3 -3.15 -5.52 -20.65
CA GLU A 3 -2.83 -4.42 -21.59
C GLU A 3 -3.80 -3.25 -21.51
N GLN A 4 -5.08 -3.55 -21.29
CA GLN A 4 -6.09 -2.53 -21.08
C GLN A 4 -5.86 -1.80 -19.76
N SER A 5 -5.40 -2.52 -18.73
CA SER A 5 -5.01 -1.94 -17.44
C SER A 5 -3.88 -0.91 -17.59
N PHE A 6 -2.81 -1.26 -18.32
CA PHE A 6 -1.70 -0.32 -18.57
C PHE A 6 -2.13 0.93 -19.34
N ALA A 7 -2.92 0.76 -20.39
CA ALA A 7 -3.38 1.87 -21.22
C ALA A 7 -4.23 2.86 -20.41
N GLU A 8 -5.22 2.33 -19.67
CA GLU A 8 -6.10 3.14 -18.83
C GLU A 8 -5.33 3.81 -17.69
N LEU A 9 -4.41 3.10 -17.05
CA LEU A 9 -3.59 3.63 -15.97
C LEU A 9 -2.63 4.72 -16.46
N SER A 10 -1.94 4.48 -17.58
CA SER A 10 -1.09 5.49 -18.24
C SER A 10 -1.90 6.75 -18.58
N ALA A 11 -3.11 6.59 -19.11
CA ALA A 11 -3.96 7.72 -19.46
C ALA A 11 -4.37 8.56 -18.22
N ARG A 12 -4.70 7.90 -17.10
CA ARG A 12 -5.05 8.58 -15.85
C ARG A 12 -3.84 9.30 -15.25
N MET A 13 -2.69 8.65 -15.17
CA MET A 13 -1.47 9.27 -14.63
C MET A 13 -0.99 10.46 -15.48
N LEU A 14 -1.12 10.40 -16.81
CA LEU A 14 -0.85 11.56 -17.66
C LEU A 14 -1.78 12.73 -17.35
N ALA A 15 -3.08 12.47 -17.23
CA ALA A 15 -4.06 13.50 -16.91
C ALA A 15 -3.81 14.11 -15.52
N GLU A 16 -3.48 13.27 -14.54
CA GLU A 16 -3.10 13.65 -13.18
C GLU A 16 -1.87 14.57 -13.16
N ASN A 17 -0.87 14.28 -14.00
CA ASN A 17 0.34 15.10 -14.17
C ASN A 17 0.12 16.31 -15.11
N GLY A 18 -1.14 16.63 -15.45
CA GLY A 18 -1.48 17.80 -16.26
C GLY A 18 -1.16 17.69 -17.75
N TYR A 19 -0.84 16.50 -18.25
CA TYR A 19 -0.56 16.29 -19.67
C TYR A 19 -1.85 16.17 -20.49
N SER A 20 -2.00 17.06 -21.48
CA SER A 20 -2.87 16.77 -22.61
C SER A 20 -2.26 15.68 -23.50
N LEU A 21 -3.08 14.96 -24.27
CA LEU A 21 -2.59 13.93 -25.21
C LEU A 21 -1.53 14.47 -26.18
N ARG A 22 -1.69 15.71 -26.68
CA ARG A 22 -0.71 16.34 -27.57
C ARG A 22 0.58 16.71 -26.85
N ALA A 23 0.50 17.19 -25.61
CA ALA A 23 1.66 17.50 -24.80
C ALA A 23 2.45 16.22 -24.46
N ALA A 24 1.75 15.15 -24.05
CA ALA A 24 2.35 13.85 -23.80
C ALA A 24 3.05 13.30 -25.05
N ALA A 25 2.38 13.29 -26.20
CA ALA A 25 2.94 12.81 -27.47
C ALA A 25 4.23 13.57 -27.85
N ARG A 26 4.25 14.89 -27.67
CA ARG A 26 5.44 15.71 -27.88
C ARG A 26 6.56 15.34 -26.90
N ALA A 27 6.24 15.17 -25.63
CA ALA A 27 7.21 14.85 -24.58
C ALA A 27 7.84 13.47 -24.76
N VAL A 28 7.06 12.47 -25.22
CA VAL A 28 7.61 11.13 -25.51
C VAL A 28 8.19 10.98 -26.92
N HIS A 29 8.08 12.01 -27.77
CA HIS A 29 8.49 11.99 -29.18
C HIS A 29 7.79 10.91 -30.03
N TYR A 30 6.48 10.74 -29.84
CA TYR A 30 5.65 9.84 -30.65
C TYR A 30 4.52 10.59 -31.35
N ASP A 31 4.01 10.00 -32.45
CA ASP A 31 2.82 10.49 -33.11
C ASP A 31 1.59 10.47 -32.17
N VAL A 32 0.80 11.54 -32.22
CA VAL A 32 -0.39 11.72 -31.38
C VAL A 32 -1.42 10.63 -31.63
N ALA A 33 -1.63 10.21 -32.88
CA ALA A 33 -2.60 9.18 -33.22
C ALA A 33 -2.12 7.79 -32.79
N TYR A 34 -0.82 7.50 -32.87
CA TYR A 34 -0.23 6.30 -32.27
C TYR A 34 -0.43 6.27 -30.75
N LEU A 35 -0.02 7.33 -30.04
CA LEU A 35 -0.21 7.40 -28.58
C LEU A 35 -1.67 7.26 -28.19
N SER A 36 -2.59 7.89 -28.94
CA SER A 36 -4.03 7.80 -28.70
C SER A 36 -4.59 6.38 -28.86
N ARG A 37 -4.08 5.59 -29.81
CA ARG A 37 -4.48 4.17 -29.95
C ARG A 37 -3.95 3.35 -28.78
N VAL A 38 -2.71 3.59 -28.37
CA VAL A 38 -2.10 2.92 -27.21
C VAL A 38 -2.87 3.20 -25.93
N LEU A 39 -3.11 4.47 -25.58
CA LEU A 39 -3.80 4.86 -24.35
C LEU A 39 -5.29 4.45 -24.31
N ARG A 40 -5.86 4.00 -25.44
CA ARG A 40 -7.21 3.44 -25.52
C ARG A 40 -7.22 1.91 -25.58
N GLY A 41 -6.07 1.26 -25.39
CA GLY A 41 -5.93 -0.19 -25.50
C GLY A 41 -6.15 -0.74 -26.92
N LYS A 42 -6.21 0.12 -27.94
CA LYS A 42 -6.44 -0.29 -29.35
C LYS A 42 -5.15 -0.77 -30.04
N GLN A 43 -3.99 -0.51 -29.45
CA GLN A 43 -2.71 -0.97 -29.96
C GLN A 43 -1.73 -1.17 -28.81
N ARG A 44 -0.90 -2.20 -28.90
CA ARG A 44 0.18 -2.44 -27.92
C ARG A 44 1.26 -1.34 -28.01
N PRO A 45 1.72 -0.80 -26.86
CA PRO A 45 2.89 0.07 -26.86
C PRO A 45 4.14 -0.74 -27.21
N SER A 46 5.08 -0.11 -27.92
CA SER A 46 6.46 -0.62 -27.92
C SER A 46 7.06 -0.48 -26.51
N ARG A 47 8.03 -1.34 -26.15
CA ARG A 47 8.76 -1.24 -24.87
C ARG A 47 9.34 0.17 -24.65
N LYS A 48 9.91 0.76 -25.70
CA LYS A 48 10.45 2.13 -25.66
C LYS A 48 9.39 3.18 -25.34
N LEU A 49 8.17 3.04 -25.88
CA LEU A 49 7.06 3.93 -25.53
C LEU A 49 6.62 3.72 -24.07
N ALA A 50 6.50 2.47 -23.62
CA ALA A 50 6.10 2.18 -22.25
C ALA A 50 7.11 2.74 -21.23
N GLU A 51 8.41 2.58 -21.48
CA GLU A 51 9.49 3.20 -20.70
C GLU A 51 9.46 4.73 -20.75
N ALA A 52 9.10 5.32 -21.90
CA ALA A 52 8.97 6.77 -22.02
C ALA A 52 7.77 7.32 -21.24
N LEU A 53 6.64 6.61 -21.26
CA LEU A 53 5.44 6.97 -20.49
C LEU A 53 5.69 6.85 -18.99
N ASP A 54 6.32 5.76 -18.55
CA ASP A 54 6.70 5.53 -17.16
C ASP A 54 7.59 6.67 -16.62
N ARG A 55 8.66 7.02 -17.36
CA ARG A 55 9.51 8.17 -17.01
C ARG A 55 8.74 9.49 -17.00
N LEU A 56 7.84 9.70 -17.97
CA LEU A 56 7.10 10.95 -18.12
C LEU A 56 6.17 11.22 -16.92
N VAL A 57 5.57 10.18 -16.36
CA VAL A 57 4.69 10.27 -15.19
C VAL A 57 5.43 10.06 -13.87
N GLY A 58 6.76 9.91 -13.89
CA GLY A 58 7.57 9.75 -12.69
C GLY A 58 7.37 8.42 -11.96
N ALA A 59 6.94 7.36 -12.65
CA ALA A 59 6.59 6.07 -12.04
C ALA A 59 7.80 5.17 -11.69
N GLN A 60 9.02 5.55 -12.06
CA GLN A 60 10.27 4.87 -11.66
C GLN A 60 10.32 3.37 -12.00
N GLY A 61 9.75 2.99 -13.14
CA GLY A 61 9.65 1.61 -13.62
C GLY A 61 8.42 0.86 -13.10
N ALA A 62 7.70 1.41 -12.13
CA ALA A 62 6.54 0.74 -11.52
C ALA A 62 5.37 0.64 -12.50
N LEU A 63 5.14 1.65 -13.35
CA LEU A 63 4.08 1.61 -14.36
C LEU A 63 4.38 0.51 -15.39
N LEU A 64 5.63 0.42 -15.85
CA LEU A 64 6.07 -0.63 -16.74
C LEU A 64 5.92 -2.03 -16.11
N ALA A 65 6.26 -2.15 -14.82
CA ALA A 65 6.22 -3.42 -14.08
C ALA A 65 4.78 -3.91 -13.79
N THR A 66 3.75 -3.07 -13.94
CA THR A 66 2.35 -3.55 -13.87
C THR A 66 1.96 -4.46 -15.04
N VAL A 67 2.76 -4.49 -16.11
CA VAL A 67 2.53 -5.32 -17.29
C VAL A 67 3.49 -6.50 -17.27
N PRO A 68 3.00 -7.72 -17.02
CA PRO A 68 3.80 -8.92 -17.14
C PRO A 68 4.37 -9.03 -18.57
N GLY A 69 5.56 -9.64 -18.71
CA GLY A 69 6.12 -9.94 -20.03
C GLY A 69 5.24 -10.89 -20.83
N GLU A 70 5.43 -11.02 -22.15
CA GLU A 70 4.53 -11.80 -23.02
C GLU A 70 4.34 -13.26 -22.55
N GLU A 71 5.43 -13.96 -22.24
CA GLU A 71 5.39 -15.34 -21.72
C GLU A 71 4.64 -15.44 -20.39
N GLU A 72 4.77 -14.43 -19.54
CA GLU A 72 4.12 -14.35 -18.24
C GLU A 72 2.63 -14.06 -18.40
N GLN A 73 2.24 -13.19 -19.32
CA GLN A 73 0.84 -12.95 -19.67
C GLN A 73 0.15 -14.21 -20.20
N GLU A 74 0.80 -14.94 -21.10
CA GLU A 74 0.28 -16.21 -21.59
C GLU A 74 0.11 -17.22 -20.46
N ARG A 75 1.08 -17.29 -19.54
CA ARG A 75 1.00 -18.15 -18.37
C ARG A 75 -0.17 -17.76 -17.46
N LEU A 76 -0.31 -16.47 -17.13
CA LEU A 76 -1.40 -15.95 -16.33
C LEU A 76 -2.76 -16.24 -16.99
N ALA A 77 -2.87 -16.08 -18.31
CA ALA A 77 -4.09 -16.41 -19.06
C ALA A 77 -4.41 -17.92 -19.00
N ARG A 78 -3.41 -18.79 -19.15
CA ARG A 78 -3.59 -20.25 -18.99
C ARG A 78 -4.02 -20.62 -17.57
N SER A 79 -3.41 -20.04 -16.56
CA SER A 79 -3.74 -20.27 -15.15
C SER A 79 -5.14 -19.72 -14.80
N ALA A 80 -5.55 -18.59 -15.36
CA ALA A 80 -6.92 -18.08 -15.22
C ALA A 80 -7.95 -19.01 -15.89
N ALA A 81 -7.60 -19.64 -17.01
CA ALA A 81 -8.47 -20.63 -17.68
C ALA A 81 -8.47 -22.01 -16.98
N ARG A 82 -7.44 -22.33 -16.19
CA ARG A 82 -7.32 -23.58 -15.41
C ARG A 82 -6.80 -23.32 -14.00
N PRO A 83 -7.57 -22.67 -13.12
CA PRO A 83 -7.08 -22.26 -11.80
C PRO A 83 -6.67 -23.43 -10.89
N SER A 84 -7.22 -24.63 -11.13
CA SER A 84 -6.82 -25.85 -10.41
C SER A 84 -5.37 -26.28 -10.65
N GLN A 85 -4.68 -25.69 -11.64
CA GLN A 85 -3.31 -25.99 -12.03
C GLN A 85 -2.35 -24.81 -11.82
N VAL A 86 -2.67 -23.85 -10.93
CA VAL A 86 -1.78 -22.73 -10.61
C VAL A 86 -0.41 -23.25 -10.16
N ASP A 87 0.64 -22.75 -10.82
CA ASP A 87 2.04 -23.06 -10.53
C ASP A 87 2.74 -21.93 -9.75
N ALA A 88 3.94 -22.20 -9.26
CA ALA A 88 4.75 -21.22 -8.53
C ALA A 88 5.03 -19.95 -9.37
N ALA A 89 5.33 -20.13 -10.66
CA ALA A 89 5.65 -19.02 -11.57
C ALA A 89 4.46 -18.06 -11.76
N THR A 90 3.23 -18.58 -11.74
CA THR A 90 2.00 -17.76 -11.76
C THR A 90 1.86 -16.95 -10.47
N VAL A 91 2.12 -17.58 -9.30
CA VAL A 91 2.05 -16.87 -8.01
C VAL A 91 3.09 -15.76 -7.93
N GLU A 92 4.33 -16.04 -8.33
CA GLU A 92 5.41 -15.05 -8.38
C GLU A 92 5.10 -13.89 -9.35
N ALA A 93 4.47 -14.18 -10.48
CA ALA A 93 4.03 -13.16 -11.43
C ALA A 93 3.01 -12.20 -10.81
N LEU A 94 2.00 -12.75 -10.14
CA LEU A 94 0.99 -11.97 -9.45
C LEU A 94 1.58 -11.14 -8.31
N ALA A 95 2.54 -11.70 -7.56
CA ALA A 95 3.26 -10.98 -6.50
C ALA A 95 4.06 -9.79 -7.07
N ARG A 96 4.75 -9.96 -8.20
CA ARG A 96 5.47 -8.86 -8.88
C ARG A 96 4.54 -7.75 -9.34
N VAL A 97 3.40 -8.10 -9.94
CA VAL A 97 2.39 -7.11 -10.35
C VAL A 97 1.86 -6.33 -9.14
N LEU A 98 1.61 -7.01 -8.01
CA LEU A 98 1.21 -6.34 -6.78
C LEU A 98 2.29 -5.40 -6.25
N ALA A 99 3.55 -5.84 -6.22
CA ALA A 99 4.67 -4.99 -5.82
C ALA A 99 4.78 -3.73 -6.70
N ALA A 100 4.58 -3.87 -8.01
CA ALA A 100 4.53 -2.73 -8.94
C ALA A 100 3.39 -1.74 -8.60
N TYR A 101 2.19 -2.24 -8.29
CA TYR A 101 1.08 -1.37 -7.87
C TYR A 101 1.36 -0.65 -6.54
N ARG A 102 2.00 -1.30 -5.57
CA ARG A 102 2.41 -0.65 -4.32
C ARG A 102 3.42 0.48 -4.57
N ARG A 103 4.41 0.25 -5.44
CA ARG A 103 5.37 1.29 -5.84
C ARG A 103 4.73 2.45 -6.59
N LEU A 104 3.66 2.19 -7.34
CA LEU A 104 2.89 3.26 -7.95
C LEU A 104 2.13 4.11 -6.93
N ASP A 105 1.71 3.56 -5.80
CA ASP A 105 1.06 4.34 -4.72
C ASP A 105 1.98 5.40 -4.12
N ASP A 106 3.30 5.21 -4.21
CA ASP A 106 4.28 6.21 -3.78
C ASP A 106 4.27 7.47 -4.66
N THR A 107 3.78 7.39 -5.92
CA THR A 107 3.90 8.48 -6.90
C THR A 107 2.59 8.90 -7.58
N ALA A 108 1.60 8.00 -7.65
CA ALA A 108 0.31 8.22 -8.26
C ALA A 108 -0.76 8.52 -7.22
N ARG A 109 -1.81 9.25 -7.61
CA ARG A 109 -3.01 9.39 -6.79
C ARG A 109 -3.75 8.06 -6.66
N PRO A 110 -4.28 7.72 -5.47
CA PRO A 110 -5.04 6.49 -5.26
C PRO A 110 -6.21 6.32 -6.25
N GLU A 111 -6.91 7.40 -6.62
CA GLU A 111 -8.03 7.37 -7.57
C GLU A 111 -7.62 6.85 -8.97
N SER A 112 -6.39 7.13 -9.38
CA SER A 112 -5.84 6.66 -10.66
C SER A 112 -5.66 5.13 -10.65
N LEU A 113 -5.23 4.58 -9.50
CA LEU A 113 -4.89 3.17 -9.30
C LEU A 113 -6.12 2.28 -9.05
N ILE A 114 -7.11 2.78 -8.30
CA ILE A 114 -8.24 1.99 -7.80
C ILE A 114 -8.88 1.09 -8.87
N PRO A 115 -9.27 1.57 -10.06
CA PRO A 115 -9.97 0.70 -11.01
C PRO A 115 -9.11 -0.46 -11.53
N ALA A 116 -7.81 -0.23 -11.76
CA ALA A 116 -6.87 -1.25 -12.24
C ALA A 116 -6.61 -2.31 -11.15
N VAL A 117 -6.31 -1.85 -9.93
CA VAL A 117 -6.07 -2.73 -8.78
C VAL A 117 -7.32 -3.55 -8.43
N MET A 118 -8.49 -2.93 -8.45
CA MET A 118 -9.76 -3.64 -8.20
C MET A 118 -10.06 -4.70 -9.26
N ALA A 119 -9.71 -4.46 -10.53
CA ALA A 119 -9.85 -5.47 -11.58
C ALA A 119 -8.90 -6.65 -11.35
N GLN A 120 -7.61 -6.38 -11.10
CA GLN A 120 -6.61 -7.42 -10.85
C GLN A 120 -6.96 -8.24 -9.59
N MET A 121 -7.36 -7.58 -8.51
CA MET A 121 -7.79 -8.23 -7.26
C MET A 121 -8.95 -9.20 -7.51
N ARG A 122 -9.97 -8.80 -8.28
CA ARG A 122 -11.11 -9.71 -8.59
C ARG A 122 -10.66 -10.96 -9.33
N GLU A 123 -9.74 -10.83 -10.29
CA GLU A 123 -9.18 -11.96 -11.03
C GLU A 123 -8.42 -12.91 -10.10
N VAL A 124 -7.55 -12.38 -9.25
CA VAL A 124 -6.75 -13.19 -8.32
C VAL A 124 -7.63 -13.89 -7.28
N VAL A 125 -8.65 -13.21 -6.75
CA VAL A 125 -9.62 -13.81 -5.83
C VAL A 125 -10.46 -14.89 -6.52
N ALA A 126 -10.87 -14.69 -7.78
CA ALA A 126 -11.57 -15.70 -8.55
C ALA A 126 -10.69 -16.94 -8.79
N MET A 127 -9.42 -16.72 -9.14
CA MET A 127 -8.43 -17.80 -9.29
C MET A 127 -8.24 -18.57 -7.99
N LEU A 128 -8.14 -17.89 -6.84
CA LEU A 128 -8.00 -18.53 -5.52
C LEU A 128 -9.19 -19.45 -5.19
N LYS A 129 -10.42 -19.05 -5.51
CA LYS A 129 -11.63 -19.84 -5.22
C LYS A 129 -11.61 -21.21 -5.91
N GLU A 130 -11.01 -21.29 -7.09
CA GLU A 130 -10.94 -22.52 -7.89
C GLU A 130 -9.60 -23.25 -7.75
N ALA A 131 -8.59 -22.60 -7.17
CA ALA A 131 -7.26 -23.16 -7.00
C ALA A 131 -7.24 -24.37 -6.05
N ARG A 132 -6.44 -25.37 -6.42
CA ARG A 132 -6.21 -26.59 -5.66
C ARG A 132 -4.73 -26.93 -5.63
N GLY A 133 -4.35 -27.84 -4.74
CA GLY A 133 -2.99 -28.37 -4.68
C GLY A 133 -1.98 -27.47 -3.96
N ARG A 134 -0.70 -27.80 -4.14
CA ARG A 134 0.41 -27.33 -3.29
C ARG A 134 0.70 -25.82 -3.33
N HIS A 135 0.19 -25.11 -4.34
CA HIS A 135 0.42 -23.66 -4.52
C HIS A 135 -0.75 -22.78 -4.03
N ARG A 136 -1.86 -23.38 -3.56
CA ARG A 136 -3.05 -22.62 -3.12
C ARG A 136 -2.71 -21.68 -1.96
N ALA A 137 -1.90 -22.09 -0.99
CA ALA A 137 -1.57 -21.26 0.16
C ALA A 137 -0.75 -20.02 -0.23
N GLN A 138 0.20 -20.16 -1.15
CA GLN A 138 0.99 -19.04 -1.66
C GLN A 138 0.11 -18.11 -2.53
N LEU A 139 -0.81 -18.65 -3.33
CA LEU A 139 -1.79 -17.84 -4.05
C LEU A 139 -2.72 -17.10 -3.07
N ALA A 140 -3.13 -17.74 -1.98
CA ALA A 140 -3.97 -17.11 -0.95
C ALA A 140 -3.25 -15.95 -0.26
N ALA A 141 -1.95 -16.05 -0.02
CA ALA A 141 -1.15 -14.95 0.50
C ALA A 141 -1.20 -13.75 -0.47
N VAL A 142 -0.88 -13.97 -1.75
CA VAL A 142 -0.92 -12.91 -2.78
C VAL A 142 -2.34 -12.33 -2.94
N ALA A 143 -3.38 -13.17 -2.89
CA ALA A 143 -4.77 -12.72 -2.96
C ALA A 143 -5.17 -11.86 -1.74
N SER A 144 -4.80 -12.29 -0.52
CA SER A 144 -5.02 -11.49 0.68
C SER A 144 -4.34 -10.13 0.55
N GLU A 145 -3.08 -10.09 0.12
CA GLU A 145 -2.36 -8.84 -0.08
C GLU A 145 -2.98 -7.93 -1.16
N PHE A 146 -3.46 -8.48 -2.28
CA PHE A 146 -4.21 -7.69 -3.28
C PHE A 146 -5.48 -7.09 -2.69
N VAL A 147 -6.22 -7.86 -1.88
CA VAL A 147 -7.44 -7.39 -1.21
C VAL A 147 -7.11 -6.33 -0.16
N GLN A 148 -6.02 -6.50 0.60
CA GLN A 148 -5.54 -5.50 1.55
C GLN A 148 -5.16 -4.20 0.86
N PHE A 149 -4.38 -4.28 -0.22
CA PHE A 149 -3.96 -3.10 -0.97
C PHE A 149 -5.14 -2.39 -1.64
N ALA A 150 -6.11 -3.13 -2.17
CA ALA A 150 -7.38 -2.55 -2.63
C ALA A 150 -8.13 -1.83 -1.48
N GLY A 151 -8.17 -2.42 -0.28
CA GLY A 151 -8.73 -1.81 0.92
C GLY A 151 -8.01 -0.52 1.32
N TRP A 152 -6.66 -0.53 1.28
CA TRP A 152 -5.81 0.62 1.54
C TRP A 152 -6.11 1.79 0.60
N LEU A 153 -6.16 1.56 -0.72
CA LEU A 153 -6.49 2.62 -1.68
C LEU A 153 -7.88 3.22 -1.43
N GLN A 154 -8.88 2.39 -1.08
CA GLN A 154 -10.21 2.89 -0.71
C GLN A 154 -10.15 3.74 0.56
N ALA A 155 -9.36 3.35 1.56
CA ALA A 155 -9.18 4.11 2.79
C ALA A 155 -8.52 5.47 2.55
N GLN A 156 -7.51 5.55 1.67
CA GLN A 156 -6.88 6.82 1.30
C GLN A 156 -7.88 7.81 0.67
N THR A 157 -8.85 7.28 -0.09
CA THR A 157 -9.93 8.09 -0.72
C THR A 157 -11.17 8.26 0.17
N ARG A 158 -11.10 7.93 1.46
CA ARG A 158 -12.20 8.02 2.44
C ARG A 158 -13.44 7.21 2.08
N GLN A 159 -13.28 6.16 1.27
CA GLN A 159 -14.32 5.17 0.98
C GLN A 159 -14.37 4.10 2.08
N ASP A 160 -14.51 4.54 3.32
CA ASP A 160 -14.25 3.75 4.53
C ASP A 160 -15.05 2.44 4.54
N ALA A 161 -16.35 2.48 4.27
CA ALA A 161 -17.20 1.27 4.27
C ALA A 161 -16.70 0.19 3.30
N ARG A 162 -16.23 0.60 2.11
CA ARG A 162 -15.65 -0.33 1.12
C ARG A 162 -14.30 -0.85 1.60
N ALA A 163 -13.47 0.03 2.16
CA ALA A 163 -12.19 -0.34 2.73
C ALA A 163 -12.36 -1.38 3.84
N VAL A 164 -13.28 -1.17 4.79
CA VAL A 164 -13.59 -2.12 5.86
C VAL A 164 -14.00 -3.49 5.31
N ALA A 165 -14.90 -3.52 4.32
CA ALA A 165 -15.36 -4.78 3.72
C ALA A 165 -14.20 -5.57 3.09
N LEU A 166 -13.31 -4.89 2.38
CA LEU A 166 -12.12 -5.49 1.78
C LEU A 166 -11.14 -5.98 2.86
N LEU A 167 -10.85 -5.17 3.88
CA LEU A 167 -9.92 -5.55 4.95
C LEU A 167 -10.42 -6.75 5.76
N ASN A 168 -11.73 -6.87 5.99
CA ASN A 168 -12.31 -8.06 6.62
C ASN A 168 -12.14 -9.31 5.74
N GLN A 169 -12.33 -9.19 4.42
CA GLN A 169 -12.10 -10.29 3.49
C GLN A 169 -10.62 -10.70 3.46
N ALA A 170 -9.71 -9.73 3.44
CA ALA A 170 -8.28 -9.97 3.49
C ALA A 170 -7.85 -10.71 4.76
N LEU A 171 -8.38 -10.30 5.92
CA LEU A 171 -8.14 -10.96 7.20
C LEU A 171 -8.63 -12.41 7.19
N ALA A 172 -9.84 -12.67 6.66
CA ALA A 172 -10.35 -14.03 6.53
C ALA A 172 -9.45 -14.93 5.67
N ILE A 173 -8.93 -14.41 4.55
CA ILE A 173 -7.97 -15.16 3.71
C ILE A 173 -6.65 -15.39 4.45
N ALA A 174 -6.16 -14.41 5.22
CA ALA A 174 -4.93 -14.55 6.00
C ALA A 174 -5.07 -15.62 7.10
N ASP A 175 -6.21 -15.65 7.78
CA ASP A 175 -6.52 -16.64 8.83
C ASP A 175 -6.63 -18.06 8.25
N GLU A 176 -7.23 -18.22 7.05
CA GLU A 176 -7.29 -19.52 6.35
C GLU A 176 -5.91 -20.16 6.14
N ILE A 177 -4.86 -19.35 5.98
CA ILE A 177 -3.48 -19.81 5.81
C ILE A 177 -2.61 -19.58 7.04
N SER A 178 -3.21 -19.17 8.17
CA SER A 178 -2.52 -18.88 9.44
C SER A 178 -1.35 -17.90 9.28
N ASN A 179 -1.51 -16.89 8.42
CA ASN A 179 -0.47 -15.91 8.13
C ASN A 179 -0.65 -14.64 8.98
N GLY A 180 0.02 -14.62 10.13
CA GLY A 180 -0.01 -13.52 11.10
C GLY A 180 0.47 -12.17 10.59
N LEU A 181 1.40 -12.15 9.62
CA LEU A 181 1.88 -10.91 9.01
C LEU A 181 0.75 -10.21 8.25
N LEU A 182 0.02 -10.98 7.45
CA LEU A 182 -1.10 -10.47 6.65
C LEU A 182 -2.31 -10.12 7.52
N ALA A 183 -2.58 -10.91 8.56
CA ALA A 183 -3.63 -10.60 9.51
C ALA A 183 -3.35 -9.28 10.26
N ALA A 184 -2.11 -9.08 10.74
CA ALA A 184 -1.70 -7.86 11.41
C ALA A 184 -1.83 -6.63 10.49
N GLN A 185 -1.38 -6.74 9.23
CA GLN A 185 -1.48 -5.63 8.27
C GLN A 185 -2.94 -5.25 7.95
N ALA A 186 -3.84 -6.22 7.79
CA ALA A 186 -5.27 -5.94 7.60
C ALA A 186 -5.87 -5.19 8.81
N LEU A 187 -5.49 -5.56 10.03
CA LEU A 187 -5.91 -4.90 11.27
C LEU A 187 -5.29 -3.49 11.42
N ASN A 188 -4.02 -3.32 11.04
CA ASN A 188 -3.35 -2.02 11.00
C ASN A 188 -4.14 -1.02 10.12
N PHE A 189 -4.55 -1.43 8.92
CA PHE A 189 -5.37 -0.57 8.05
C PHE A 189 -6.77 -0.29 8.62
N ARG A 190 -7.34 -1.17 9.47
CA ARG A 190 -8.57 -0.86 10.23
C ARG A 190 -8.30 0.24 11.27
N GLY A 191 -7.14 0.22 11.91
CA GLY A 191 -6.66 1.28 12.81
C GLY A 191 -6.47 2.61 12.10
N TYR A 192 -5.89 2.59 10.89
CA TYR A 192 -5.81 3.76 10.03
C TYR A 192 -7.19 4.38 9.76
N ILE A 193 -8.18 3.57 9.36
CA ILE A 193 -9.55 4.05 9.12
C ILE A 193 -10.16 4.65 10.39
N ALA A 194 -9.99 4.01 11.55
CA ALA A 194 -10.49 4.53 12.82
C ALA A 194 -9.87 5.89 13.17
N ARG A 195 -8.59 6.10 12.85
CA ARG A 195 -7.90 7.38 13.02
C ARG A 195 -8.47 8.45 12.10
N GLN A 196 -8.71 8.13 10.83
CA GLN A 196 -9.36 9.03 9.86
C GLN A 196 -10.80 9.40 10.26
N GLN A 197 -11.45 8.56 11.06
CA GLN A 197 -12.78 8.77 11.64
C GLN A 197 -12.74 9.49 13.01
N GLU A 198 -11.57 9.92 13.47
CA GLU A 198 -11.38 10.57 14.78
C GLU A 198 -11.98 9.72 15.91
N CYS A 199 -11.76 8.40 15.86
CA CYS A 199 -12.24 7.45 16.85
C CYS A 199 -11.06 6.88 17.67
N PRO A 200 -10.59 7.56 18.73
CA PRO A 200 -9.46 7.12 19.57
C PRO A 200 -9.59 5.68 20.08
N GLN A 201 -10.80 5.29 20.50
CA GLN A 201 -11.07 3.92 20.95
C GLN A 201 -10.85 2.91 19.82
N GLY A 202 -11.26 3.24 18.59
CA GLY A 202 -11.02 2.41 17.42
C GLY A 202 -9.53 2.31 17.07
N VAL A 203 -8.79 3.42 17.18
CA VAL A 203 -7.33 3.46 17.00
C VAL A 203 -6.66 2.51 17.98
N ALA A 204 -6.87 2.70 19.29
CA ALA A 204 -6.29 1.85 20.33
C ALA A 204 -6.65 0.37 20.11
N ARG A 205 -7.91 0.06 19.78
CA ARG A 205 -8.40 -1.30 19.59
C ARG A 205 -7.73 -2.02 18.41
N TRP A 206 -7.77 -1.43 17.22
CA TRP A 206 -7.33 -2.12 16.01
C TRP A 206 -5.81 -2.23 15.93
N PHE A 207 -5.08 -1.18 16.34
CA PHE A 207 -3.63 -1.26 16.39
C PHE A 207 -3.14 -2.20 17.49
N SER A 208 -3.81 -2.28 18.66
CA SER A 208 -3.47 -3.31 19.66
C SER A 208 -3.68 -4.72 19.10
N ALA A 209 -4.78 -4.95 18.39
CA ALA A 209 -5.04 -6.24 17.75
C ALA A 209 -3.93 -6.59 16.72
N ALA A 210 -3.51 -5.62 15.91
CA ALA A 210 -2.42 -5.80 14.95
C ALA A 210 -1.07 -6.12 15.64
N ALA A 211 -0.68 -5.33 16.64
CA ALA A 211 0.57 -5.48 17.40
C ALA A 211 0.73 -6.86 18.03
N PHE A 212 -0.36 -7.39 18.61
CA PHE A 212 -0.36 -8.65 19.34
C PHE A 212 -0.85 -9.84 18.51
N THR A 213 -1.01 -9.67 17.20
CA THR A 213 -1.30 -10.79 16.29
C THR A 213 -0.13 -11.78 16.29
N PRO A 214 -0.35 -13.08 16.57
CA PRO A 214 0.70 -14.09 16.53
C PRO A 214 1.40 -14.13 15.16
N GLY A 215 2.73 -14.14 15.14
CA GLY A 215 3.50 -14.17 13.89
C GLY A 215 3.70 -12.81 13.21
N THR A 216 3.25 -11.70 13.80
CA THR A 216 3.57 -10.36 13.27
C THR A 216 5.09 -10.05 13.31
N HIS A 217 5.56 -9.25 12.36
CA HIS A 217 6.96 -8.84 12.24
C HIS A 217 7.30 -7.83 13.35
N PRO A 218 8.53 -7.86 13.93
CA PRO A 218 8.92 -6.90 14.97
C PRO A 218 8.73 -5.43 14.57
N ALA A 219 9.09 -5.06 13.34
CA ALA A 219 8.90 -3.69 12.84
C ALA A 219 7.41 -3.28 12.75
N GLN A 220 6.54 -4.19 12.30
CA GLN A 220 5.09 -3.94 12.25
C GLN A 220 4.52 -3.83 13.66
N ARG A 221 4.92 -4.74 14.56
CA ARG A 221 4.52 -4.71 15.97
C ARG A 221 4.91 -3.40 16.66
N LEU A 222 6.15 -2.94 16.46
CA LEU A 222 6.62 -1.67 17.01
C LEU A 222 5.73 -0.51 16.52
N ALA A 223 5.53 -0.40 15.21
CA ALA A 223 4.70 0.66 14.63
C ALA A 223 3.25 0.62 15.16
N ASP A 224 2.65 -0.57 15.25
CA ASP A 224 1.30 -0.77 15.75
C ASP A 224 1.18 -0.43 17.24
N MET A 225 2.19 -0.75 18.06
CA MET A 225 2.19 -0.39 19.49
C MET A 225 2.20 1.12 19.70
N LEU A 226 3.00 1.86 18.91
CA LEU A 226 3.03 3.32 18.97
C LEU A 226 1.67 3.94 18.56
N GLN A 227 1.05 3.41 17.52
CA GLN A 227 -0.26 3.88 17.07
C GLN A 227 -1.38 3.52 18.05
N ALA A 228 -1.31 2.35 18.68
CA ALA A 228 -2.23 1.98 19.75
C ALA A 228 -2.05 2.91 20.97
N ALA A 229 -0.80 3.25 21.32
CA ALA A 229 -0.48 4.20 22.39
C ALA A 229 -1.03 5.60 22.07
N ALA A 230 -0.94 6.06 20.82
CA ALA A 230 -1.56 7.32 20.40
C ALA A 230 -3.08 7.32 20.65
N GLY A 231 -3.77 6.23 20.30
CA GLY A 231 -5.20 6.06 20.59
C GLY A 231 -5.52 6.08 22.09
N MET A 232 -4.68 5.47 22.93
CA MET A 232 -4.81 5.50 24.39
C MET A 232 -4.58 6.90 24.96
N ALA A 233 -3.55 7.60 24.48
CA ALA A 233 -3.23 8.97 24.89
C ALA A 233 -4.36 9.94 24.56
N ALA A 234 -4.95 9.83 23.37
CA ALA A 234 -6.11 10.61 22.94
C ALA A 234 -7.37 10.39 23.81
N MET A 235 -7.46 9.26 24.53
CA MET A 235 -8.52 8.97 25.51
C MET A 235 -8.16 9.41 26.94
N GLY A 236 -6.99 10.03 27.15
CA GLY A 236 -6.48 10.41 28.46
C GLY A 236 -5.83 9.25 29.25
N GLU A 237 -5.62 8.08 28.64
CA GLU A 237 -4.98 6.93 29.27
C GLU A 237 -3.44 7.02 29.23
N THR A 238 -2.89 8.16 29.67
CA THR A 238 -1.46 8.49 29.53
C THR A 238 -0.53 7.41 30.08
N ALA A 239 -0.83 6.83 31.24
CA ALA A 239 0.00 5.78 31.83
C ALA A 239 0.02 4.48 30.99
N ASN A 240 -1.11 4.12 30.37
CA ASN A 240 -1.17 2.96 29.49
C ASN A 240 -0.42 3.23 28.18
N ALA A 241 -0.57 4.44 27.62
CA ALA A 241 0.12 4.86 26.43
C ALA A 241 1.65 4.81 26.63
N LEU A 242 2.18 5.46 27.68
CA LEU A 242 3.61 5.47 27.99
C LEU A 242 4.18 4.06 28.19
N ARG A 243 3.49 3.21 28.96
CA ARG A 243 3.90 1.80 29.14
C ARG A 243 3.97 1.04 27.81
N LEU A 244 3.05 1.34 26.87
CA LEU A 244 3.06 0.69 25.56
C LEU A 244 4.17 1.24 24.64
N VAL A 245 4.49 2.53 24.75
CA VAL A 245 5.67 3.15 24.11
C VAL A 245 6.95 2.49 24.61
N ASP A 246 7.14 2.35 25.92
CA ASP A 246 8.32 1.69 26.50
C ASP A 246 8.49 0.27 25.95
N GLN A 247 7.40 -0.49 25.84
CA GLN A 247 7.44 -1.84 25.26
C GLN A 247 7.76 -1.82 23.76
N ALA A 248 7.33 -0.79 23.02
CA ALA A 248 7.65 -0.64 21.60
C ALA A 248 9.14 -0.32 21.40
N GLU A 249 9.72 0.51 22.26
CA GLU A 249 11.14 0.87 22.20
C GLU A 249 12.06 -0.36 22.35
N LEU A 250 11.68 -1.32 23.21
CA LEU A 250 12.39 -2.59 23.38
C LEU A 250 12.46 -3.44 22.10
N LEU A 251 11.60 -3.18 21.11
CA LEU A 251 11.59 -3.89 19.83
C LEU A 251 12.47 -3.23 18.76
N SER A 252 13.07 -2.07 19.02
CA SER A 252 13.80 -1.29 18.01
C SER A 252 14.95 -2.06 17.37
N ASP A 253 15.77 -2.74 18.19
CA ASP A 253 16.90 -3.54 17.70
C ASP A 253 16.44 -4.74 16.86
N ALA A 254 15.39 -5.43 17.31
CA ALA A 254 14.80 -6.54 16.58
C ALA A 254 14.18 -6.08 15.24
N ALA A 255 13.51 -4.92 15.24
CA ALA A 255 12.93 -4.33 14.04
C ALA A 255 13.99 -3.92 13.01
N ALA A 256 15.18 -3.51 13.45
CA ALA A 256 16.28 -3.12 12.56
C ALA A 256 17.07 -4.31 12.00
N THR A 257 17.08 -5.44 12.71
CA THR A 257 17.92 -6.61 12.36
C THR A 257 17.18 -7.65 11.52
N VAL A 258 15.86 -7.80 11.69
CA VAL A 258 15.07 -8.74 10.90
C VAL A 258 14.73 -8.11 9.54
N PRO A 259 15.12 -8.72 8.40
CA PRO A 259 14.82 -8.17 7.08
C PRO A 259 13.30 -8.07 6.86
N LEU A 260 12.86 -6.91 6.38
CA LEU A 260 11.48 -6.71 6.01
C LEU A 260 11.13 -7.58 4.79
N PRO A 261 9.94 -8.21 4.78
CA PRO A 261 9.35 -8.72 3.54
C PRO A 261 9.23 -7.61 2.50
N GLU A 262 9.35 -7.94 1.21
CA GLU A 262 9.18 -6.96 0.12
C GLU A 262 7.82 -6.24 0.23
N ALA A 263 6.79 -6.95 0.65
CA ALA A 263 5.45 -6.44 0.90
C ALA A 263 5.31 -5.48 2.10
N ALA A 264 6.40 -5.14 2.80
CA ALA A 264 6.42 -4.24 3.95
C ALA A 264 7.58 -3.22 3.88
N TYR A 265 8.09 -2.92 2.68
CA TYR A 265 9.27 -2.08 2.45
C TYR A 265 9.20 -0.66 3.04
N TRP A 266 7.99 -0.17 3.35
CA TRP A 266 7.75 1.16 3.91
C TRP A 266 7.96 1.24 5.42
N LEU A 267 8.07 0.11 6.15
CA LEU A 267 8.27 0.05 7.61
C LEU A 267 9.70 0.42 8.02
N THR A 268 10.16 1.58 7.56
CA THR A 268 11.49 2.11 7.80
C THR A 268 11.58 2.82 9.15
N PRO A 269 12.79 3.05 9.70
CA PRO A 269 12.96 3.90 10.87
C PRO A 269 12.38 5.31 10.68
N ALA A 270 12.46 5.88 9.47
CA ALA A 270 11.87 7.18 9.16
C ALA A 270 10.33 7.16 9.26
N PHE A 271 9.68 6.11 8.74
CA PHE A 271 8.25 5.91 8.90
C PHE A 271 7.85 5.75 10.37
N ASN A 272 8.63 5.00 11.16
CA ASN A 272 8.36 4.84 12.59
C ASN A 272 8.44 6.16 13.37
N ARG A 273 9.31 7.10 12.96
CA ARG A 273 9.30 8.45 13.54
C ARG A 273 7.99 9.19 13.31
N LEU A 274 7.30 8.96 12.19
CA LEU A 274 5.97 9.56 11.96
C LEU A 274 4.92 9.00 12.94
N ASN A 275 4.98 7.69 13.23
CA ASN A 275 4.12 7.05 14.24
C ASN A 275 4.43 7.57 15.65
N MET A 276 5.71 7.75 15.99
CA MET A 276 6.12 8.39 17.25
C MET A 276 5.58 9.83 17.34
N GLY A 277 5.70 10.63 16.28
CA GLY A 277 5.17 11.99 16.26
C GLY A 277 3.68 12.07 16.57
N LEU A 278 2.87 11.16 16.01
CA LEU A 278 1.44 11.06 16.32
C LEU A 278 1.20 10.74 17.79
N CYS A 279 1.88 9.73 18.34
CA CYS A 279 1.74 9.35 19.74
C CYS A 279 2.16 10.50 20.67
N THR A 280 3.28 11.13 20.41
CA THR A 280 3.83 12.23 21.22
C THR A 280 2.94 13.47 21.18
N LEU A 281 2.31 13.76 20.04
CA LEU A 281 1.33 14.83 19.92
C LEU A 281 0.10 14.57 20.81
N GLU A 282 -0.46 13.35 20.78
CA GLU A 282 -1.60 12.96 21.62
C GLU A 282 -1.24 12.91 23.12
N LEU A 283 0.05 12.71 23.45
CA LEU A 283 0.57 12.81 24.82
C LEU A 283 0.74 14.26 25.31
N GLY A 284 0.43 15.26 24.47
CA GLY A 284 0.53 16.68 24.83
C GLY A 284 1.96 17.22 24.82
N ARG A 285 2.85 16.64 24.01
CA ARG A 285 4.26 17.03 23.85
C ARG A 285 4.52 17.58 22.44
N PRO A 286 3.95 18.74 22.08
CA PRO A 286 3.95 19.23 20.70
C PRO A 286 5.35 19.55 20.16
N ASP A 287 6.28 19.98 21.01
CA ASP A 287 7.68 20.25 20.67
C ASP A 287 8.39 18.99 20.17
N GLU A 288 8.30 17.90 20.92
CA GLU A 288 8.90 16.62 20.52
C GLU A 288 8.18 15.99 19.32
N ALA A 289 6.86 16.18 19.22
CA ALA A 289 6.10 15.74 18.06
C ALA A 289 6.59 16.42 16.77
N VAL A 290 6.89 17.73 16.81
CA VAL A 290 7.47 18.46 15.67
C VAL A 290 8.80 17.84 15.24
N GLU A 291 9.71 17.56 16.19
CA GLU A 291 11.00 16.94 15.87
C GLU A 291 10.84 15.56 15.20
N HIS A 292 9.92 14.75 15.70
CA HIS A 292 9.63 13.44 15.12
C HIS A 292 9.06 13.53 13.71
N PHE A 293 8.09 14.42 13.48
CA PHE A 293 7.51 14.60 12.16
C PHE A 293 8.52 15.17 11.15
N GLU A 294 9.32 16.17 11.52
CA GLU A 294 10.34 16.74 10.64
C GLU A 294 11.40 15.71 10.26
N ALA A 295 11.93 14.98 11.24
CA ALA A 295 12.93 13.94 11.00
C ALA A 295 12.34 12.79 10.16
N GLY A 296 11.11 12.37 10.45
CA GLY A 296 10.42 11.32 9.70
C GLY A 296 10.18 11.71 8.25
N LEU A 297 9.59 12.88 8.00
CA LEU A 297 9.29 13.38 6.64
C LEU A 297 10.57 13.64 5.83
N ALA A 298 11.61 14.19 6.44
CA ALA A 298 12.90 14.40 5.78
C ALA A 298 13.63 13.09 5.46
N GLY A 299 13.45 12.07 6.31
CA GLY A 299 14.04 10.74 6.15
C GLY A 299 13.35 9.85 5.12
N LEU A 300 12.19 10.24 4.60
CA LEU A 300 11.50 9.46 3.57
C LEU A 300 12.31 9.43 2.26
N PRO A 301 12.30 8.28 1.54
CA PRO A 301 12.76 8.19 0.16
C PRO A 301 12.15 9.29 -0.71
N ALA A 302 12.89 9.79 -1.70
CA ALA A 302 12.48 10.96 -2.48
C ALA A 302 11.12 10.75 -3.18
N GLU A 303 10.89 9.53 -3.65
CA GLU A 303 9.65 9.06 -4.25
C GLU A 303 8.44 9.17 -3.32
N GLN A 304 8.63 8.92 -2.02
CA GLN A 304 7.53 8.86 -1.05
C GLN A 304 7.13 10.20 -0.47
N ARG A 305 7.99 11.23 -0.55
CA ARG A 305 7.73 12.55 0.07
C ARG A 305 6.46 13.23 -0.45
N GLY A 306 6.10 12.93 -1.70
CA GLY A 306 4.90 13.44 -2.37
C GLY A 306 3.70 12.49 -2.31
N ALA A 307 3.84 11.31 -1.72
CA ALA A 307 2.78 10.30 -1.70
C ALA A 307 1.58 10.79 -0.89
N ALA A 308 0.37 10.44 -1.33
CA ALA A 308 -0.88 10.91 -0.73
C ALA A 308 -1.00 10.55 0.75
N TRP A 309 -0.49 9.39 1.15
CA TRP A 309 -0.50 8.93 2.54
C TRP A 309 0.34 9.80 3.49
N THR A 310 1.26 10.63 2.98
CA THR A 310 2.05 11.53 3.84
C THR A 310 1.26 12.74 4.34
N GLU A 311 0.13 13.07 3.71
CA GLU A 311 -0.62 14.30 3.99
C GLU A 311 -1.16 14.36 5.42
N GLU A 312 -1.54 13.23 6.01
CA GLU A 312 -1.98 13.20 7.41
C GLU A 312 -0.85 13.60 8.38
N HIS A 313 0.39 13.19 8.11
CA HIS A 313 1.53 13.51 8.95
C HIS A 313 1.96 14.97 8.78
N LYS A 314 1.84 15.51 7.55
CA LYS A 314 2.05 16.95 7.30
C LYS A 314 1.00 17.80 8.01
N ALA A 315 -0.26 17.37 8.02
CA ALA A 315 -1.33 18.03 8.75
C ALA A 315 -1.10 17.98 10.27
N ALA A 316 -0.70 16.83 10.81
CA ALA A 316 -0.36 16.65 12.22
C ALA A 316 0.86 17.51 12.63
N LEU A 317 1.90 17.61 11.79
CA LEU A 317 3.02 18.53 11.99
C LEU A 317 2.56 19.99 12.06
N ALA A 318 1.67 20.41 11.15
CA ALA A 318 1.11 21.75 11.16
C ALA A 318 0.27 22.01 12.42
N GLN A 319 -0.44 21.00 12.93
CA GLN A 319 -1.16 21.06 14.21
C GLN A 319 -0.20 21.21 15.39
N ALA A 320 0.84 20.38 15.47
CA ALA A 320 1.83 20.42 16.53
C ALA A 320 2.49 21.81 16.62
N ARG A 321 2.87 22.40 15.48
CA ARG A 321 3.44 23.75 15.41
C ARG A 321 2.49 24.86 15.88
N ARG A 322 1.17 24.68 15.75
CA ARG A 322 0.17 25.64 16.25
C ARG A 322 -0.08 25.53 17.74
N ALA A 323 0.32 24.42 18.36
CA ALA A 323 0.16 24.17 19.79
C ALA A 323 1.36 24.65 20.63
N LEU A 324 2.42 25.14 19.98
CA LEU A 324 3.57 25.83 20.58
C LEU A 324 3.28 27.33 20.71
#